data_AF-A0AAV3XE18-F1
#
_entry.id   AF-A0AAV3XE18-F1
#
_cell.length_a   1.000
_cell.length_b   1.000
_cell.length_c   1.000
_cell.angle_alpha   90.00
_cell.angle_beta   90.00
_cell.angle_gamma   90.00
#
_symmetry.space_group_name_H-M   'P 1'
#
loop_
_entity.id
_entity.type
_entity.pdbx_description
1 polymer ?
#
loop_
_entity_poly.entity_id
_entity_poly.type
_entity_poly.pdbx_seq_one_letter_code
_entity_poly.pdbx_strand_id
1 'polypeptide(L)'
;MSRFGRAELPEDLQGHVFIVAPVGSVESGGLPYPDGNSWLNGDGMIYRLDFDRQGEVRLKSRLVKPPCYYADKATQPGTKYEKYQFSNYGILRFSVFLGARNELNTGFLPMKFSQDEPERLLVTYDAGRPYEIDTETLEIVTLVGANQEWRGAMSLSLPFKPVFSTAHPVFDAHTKEMFTVNYGRSLGSLLETTPLIHKLSQLPQEVDEFLKKSAKFLSENIFKNFSSIFSPFSENFFQFCTNLIEKIIGVEDFVYLVRWDGLGNLERWKLILPDGSPIKIKQTIHQIGVTRDYVVIMDTAFKAGLGQLLNNPFPDNKELERQLGYLLTCPVLPDSTIYIVPRDYLKSGQSAARNQREVEVVAWKVVIPLPAADFLVDYENPRGQITLHMAHICAWEVSEWLREYDVSAYSPHNSLPSYLSGITMNPMDISRMGRYVIDVESTIDTLRSEDAEILRTEKALTKA
;
A
#
# COMPACT_ATOMS: atom_id res chain seq x y z
N MET A 1 30.75 -31.60 -10.56
CA MET A 1 31.78 -30.60 -10.23
C MET A 1 31.16 -29.22 -10.42
N SER A 2 30.83 -28.52 -9.33
CA SER A 2 30.20 -27.19 -9.40
C SER A 2 31.18 -26.20 -10.02
N ARG A 3 30.78 -25.51 -11.08
CA ARG A 3 31.56 -24.46 -11.77
C ARG A 3 31.75 -23.18 -10.96
N PHE A 4 31.23 -23.14 -9.74
CA PHE A 4 31.50 -22.09 -8.76
C PHE A 4 32.46 -22.70 -7.73
N GLY A 5 33.71 -22.23 -7.70
CA GLY A 5 34.60 -22.52 -6.59
C GLY A 5 33.93 -22.10 -5.29
N ARG A 6 34.20 -22.81 -4.18
CA ARG A 6 33.82 -22.32 -2.85
C ARG A 6 34.52 -20.98 -2.65
N ALA A 7 33.79 -19.88 -2.79
CA ALA A 7 34.24 -18.59 -2.35
C ALA A 7 34.29 -18.62 -0.82
N GLU A 8 35.40 -18.18 -0.25
CA GLU A 8 35.53 -17.99 1.19
C GLU A 8 34.81 -16.70 1.59
N LEU A 9 34.21 -16.68 2.80
CA LEU A 9 33.62 -15.46 3.34
C LEU A 9 34.73 -14.50 3.76
N PRO A 10 34.57 -13.17 3.58
CA PRO A 10 35.52 -12.20 4.10
C PRO A 10 35.69 -12.34 5.62
N GLU A 11 36.93 -12.28 6.11
CA GLU A 11 37.23 -12.45 7.55
C GLU A 11 36.69 -11.30 8.42
N ASP A 12 36.47 -10.14 7.81
CA ASP A 12 35.94 -8.93 8.44
C ASP A 12 34.41 -8.82 8.35
N LEU A 13 33.73 -9.77 7.69
CA LEU A 13 32.28 -9.78 7.59
C LEU A 13 31.64 -10.13 8.93
N GLN A 14 30.94 -9.17 9.53
CA GLN A 14 30.27 -9.31 10.82
C GLN A 14 28.84 -8.74 10.77
N GLY A 15 27.96 -9.27 11.63
CA GLY A 15 26.61 -8.76 11.82
C GLY A 15 25.53 -9.65 11.23
N HIS A 16 24.39 -9.03 10.87
CA HIS A 16 23.17 -9.75 10.50
C HIS A 16 22.51 -9.13 9.28
N VAL A 17 22.00 -9.97 8.37
CA VAL A 17 21.15 -9.54 7.24
C VAL A 17 19.74 -10.05 7.48
N PHE A 18 18.78 -9.13 7.50
CA PHE A 18 17.35 -9.44 7.65
C PHE A 18 16.66 -9.31 6.29
N ILE A 19 15.90 -10.34 5.94
CA ILE A 19 15.11 -10.42 4.71
C ILE A 19 13.70 -10.82 5.10
N VAL A 20 12.69 -10.14 4.56
CA VAL A 20 11.29 -10.54 4.71
C VAL A 20 10.75 -10.88 3.34
N ALA A 21 9.95 -11.93 3.28
CA ALA A 21 9.19 -12.28 2.09
C ALA A 21 7.82 -12.81 2.50
N PRO A 22 6.77 -12.59 1.69
CA PRO A 22 5.53 -13.31 1.85
C PRO A 22 5.75 -14.80 1.52
N VAL A 23 5.15 -15.64 2.35
CA VAL A 23 4.98 -17.08 2.11
C VAL A 23 3.49 -17.41 2.02
N GLY A 24 3.09 -18.67 1.97
CA GLY A 24 1.65 -18.97 2.08
C GLY A 24 1.05 -18.48 3.39
N SER A 25 -0.28 -18.34 3.42
CA SER A 25 -1.04 -18.14 4.65
C SER A 25 -1.37 -19.44 5.38
N VAL A 26 -2.00 -19.33 6.54
CA VAL A 26 -2.60 -20.47 7.26
C VAL A 26 -3.55 -21.28 6.37
N GLU A 27 -4.35 -20.62 5.52
CA GLU A 27 -5.32 -21.27 4.62
C GLU A 27 -4.62 -22.11 3.54
N SER A 28 -3.55 -21.57 2.97
CA SER A 28 -2.75 -22.27 1.94
C SER A 28 -1.76 -23.30 2.50
N GLY A 29 -1.71 -23.47 3.84
CA GLY A 29 -0.75 -24.37 4.49
C GLY A 29 0.72 -23.92 4.32
N GLY A 30 0.97 -22.64 4.08
CA GLY A 30 2.32 -22.09 3.87
C GLY A 30 2.85 -22.17 2.44
N LEU A 31 2.04 -22.63 1.48
CA LEU A 31 2.36 -22.65 0.05
C LEU A 31 1.64 -21.52 -0.71
N PRO A 32 2.01 -21.19 -1.97
CA PRO A 32 1.19 -20.30 -2.78
C PRO A 32 -0.27 -20.80 -2.86
N TYR A 33 -1.20 -19.86 -2.99
CA TYR A 33 -2.62 -20.20 -3.05
C TYR A 33 -2.92 -21.02 -4.31
N PRO A 34 -3.58 -22.19 -4.18
CA PRO A 34 -3.83 -23.07 -5.31
C PRO A 34 -4.87 -22.53 -6.29
N ASP A 35 -5.62 -21.48 -5.92
CA ASP A 35 -6.68 -20.85 -6.71
C ASP A 35 -6.22 -19.59 -7.48
N GLY A 36 -4.90 -19.37 -7.54
CA GLY A 36 -4.30 -18.23 -8.24
C GLY A 36 -4.48 -16.87 -7.54
N ASN A 37 -4.83 -16.85 -6.25
CA ASN A 37 -4.71 -15.63 -5.44
C ASN A 37 -3.28 -15.08 -5.39
N SER A 38 -3.15 -13.77 -5.22
CA SER A 38 -1.84 -13.11 -5.17
C SER A 38 -1.00 -13.68 -4.03
N TRP A 39 0.27 -13.97 -4.33
CA TRP A 39 1.28 -14.30 -3.33
C TRP A 39 1.47 -13.18 -2.28
N LEU A 40 1.09 -11.94 -2.60
CA LEU A 40 1.18 -10.79 -1.68
C LEU A 40 0.21 -10.86 -0.49
N ASN A 41 -0.85 -11.68 -0.55
CA ASN A 41 -1.71 -11.98 0.62
C ASN A 41 -1.05 -12.95 1.62
N GLY A 42 0.20 -13.31 1.34
CA GLY A 42 0.98 -14.26 2.11
C GLY A 42 1.44 -13.73 3.47
N ASP A 43 1.56 -14.62 4.45
CA ASP A 43 2.13 -14.25 5.75
C ASP A 43 3.61 -13.87 5.62
N GLY A 44 4.09 -12.87 6.37
CA GLY A 44 5.50 -12.51 6.37
C GLY A 44 6.36 -13.60 6.99
N MET A 45 7.44 -13.98 6.32
CA MET A 45 8.51 -14.82 6.85
C MET A 45 9.80 -14.02 6.92
N ILE A 46 10.37 -13.93 8.11
CA ILE A 46 11.68 -13.33 8.34
C ILE A 46 12.74 -14.41 8.13
N TYR A 47 13.79 -14.05 7.40
CA TYR A 47 15.05 -14.78 7.28
C TYR A 47 16.15 -13.87 7.82
N ARG A 48 16.95 -14.38 8.76
CA ARG A 48 18.12 -13.70 9.33
C ARG A 48 19.35 -14.53 9.03
N LEU A 49 20.30 -13.95 8.29
CA LEU A 49 21.61 -14.51 8.06
C LEU A 49 22.59 -13.95 9.11
N ASP A 50 23.22 -14.85 9.86
CA ASP A 50 24.17 -14.51 10.92
C ASP A 50 25.61 -14.68 10.44
N PHE A 51 26.39 -13.61 10.54
CA PHE A 51 27.83 -13.56 10.28
C PHE A 51 28.57 -13.29 11.60
N ASP A 52 28.26 -14.04 12.65
CA ASP A 52 28.85 -13.87 13.99
C ASP A 52 29.96 -14.90 14.29
N ARG A 53 30.33 -15.70 13.29
CA ARG A 53 31.38 -16.71 13.34
C ARG A 53 32.17 -16.71 12.04
N GLN A 54 33.49 -16.68 12.16
CA GLN A 54 34.39 -16.66 11.00
C GLN A 54 34.16 -17.89 10.11
N GLY A 55 33.97 -17.65 8.80
CA GLY A 55 33.80 -18.72 7.81
C GLY A 55 32.45 -19.44 7.83
N GLU A 56 31.50 -19.03 8.68
CA GLU A 56 30.17 -19.63 8.77
C GLU A 56 29.07 -18.59 8.51
N VAL A 57 27.97 -19.02 7.87
CA VAL A 57 26.71 -18.27 7.84
C VAL A 57 25.63 -19.15 8.44
N ARG A 58 24.89 -18.65 9.43
CA ARG A 58 23.74 -19.36 9.99
C ARG A 58 22.45 -18.70 9.51
N LEU A 59 21.46 -19.51 9.16
CA LEU A 59 20.12 -19.04 8.80
C LEU A 59 19.17 -19.30 9.97
N LYS A 60 18.57 -18.24 10.49
CA LYS A 60 17.38 -18.32 11.34
C LYS A 60 16.18 -17.84 10.53
N SER A 61 15.04 -18.51 10.64
CA SER A 61 13.81 -18.03 10.02
C SER A 61 12.63 -18.11 10.97
N ARG A 62 11.66 -17.21 10.77
CA ARG A 62 10.45 -17.16 11.59
C ARG A 62 9.29 -16.52 10.85
N LEU A 63 8.14 -17.17 10.94
CA LEU A 63 6.88 -16.60 10.47
C LEU A 63 6.45 -15.48 11.44
N VAL A 64 6.09 -14.33 10.88
CA VAL A 64 5.53 -13.19 11.61
C VAL A 64 4.08 -13.52 11.97
N LYS A 65 3.74 -13.51 13.26
CA LYS A 65 2.44 -13.97 13.76
C LYS A 65 1.71 -12.89 14.56
N PRO A 66 1.18 -11.84 13.91
CA PRO A 66 0.37 -10.83 14.59
C PRO A 66 -0.93 -11.44 15.14
N PRO A 67 -1.66 -10.78 16.06
CA PRO A 67 -2.91 -11.30 16.59
C PRO A 67 -3.93 -11.72 15.52
N CYS A 68 -3.98 -11.01 14.38
CA CYS A 68 -4.84 -11.38 13.25
C CYS A 68 -4.44 -12.70 12.57
N TYR A 69 -3.19 -13.17 12.69
CA TYR A 69 -2.77 -14.50 12.21
C TYR A 69 -3.45 -15.60 13.00
N TYR A 70 -3.49 -15.45 14.33
CA TYR A 70 -4.16 -16.43 15.19
C TYR A 70 -5.67 -16.41 15.00
N ALA A 71 -6.25 -15.23 14.74
CA ALA A 71 -7.66 -15.13 14.38
C ALA A 71 -7.95 -15.87 13.07
N ASP A 72 -7.17 -15.63 12.02
CA ASP A 72 -7.28 -16.33 10.73
C ASP A 72 -7.24 -17.85 10.90
N LYS A 73 -6.24 -18.33 11.65
CA LYS A 73 -6.10 -19.74 12.01
C LYS A 73 -7.30 -20.29 12.79
N ALA A 74 -7.85 -19.53 13.72
CA ALA A 74 -8.98 -19.96 14.54
C ALA A 74 -10.31 -19.99 13.76
N THR A 75 -10.38 -19.26 12.64
CA THR A 75 -11.59 -19.07 11.83
C THR A 75 -11.60 -19.87 10.53
N GLN A 76 -10.70 -20.84 10.36
CA GLN A 76 -10.64 -21.65 9.14
C GLN A 76 -11.93 -22.46 8.90
N PRO A 77 -12.20 -22.88 7.65
CA PRO A 77 -13.29 -23.79 7.32
C PRO A 77 -13.31 -25.04 8.21
N GLY A 78 -14.49 -25.45 8.68
CA GLY A 78 -14.65 -26.59 9.57
C GLY A 78 -14.38 -26.31 11.06
N THR A 79 -14.00 -25.09 11.42
CA THR A 79 -13.89 -24.68 12.83
C THR A 79 -15.21 -24.12 13.36
N LYS A 80 -15.38 -24.07 14.68
CA LYS A 80 -16.56 -23.42 15.31
C LYS A 80 -16.68 -21.91 15.01
N TYR A 81 -15.63 -21.28 14.48
CA TYR A 81 -15.58 -19.86 14.18
C TYR A 81 -15.52 -19.55 12.68
N GLU A 82 -15.77 -20.53 11.81
CA GLU A 82 -15.75 -20.41 10.34
C GLU A 82 -16.54 -19.21 9.80
N LYS A 83 -17.67 -18.85 10.42
CA LYS A 83 -18.45 -17.66 10.03
C LYS A 83 -17.67 -16.34 10.08
N TYR A 84 -16.54 -16.29 10.78
CA TYR A 84 -15.67 -15.12 10.91
C TYR A 84 -14.43 -15.17 10.00
N GLN A 85 -14.34 -16.16 9.11
CA GLN A 85 -13.17 -16.42 8.26
C GLN A 85 -12.70 -15.19 7.48
N PHE A 86 -11.40 -15.17 7.22
CA PHE A 86 -10.80 -14.23 6.28
C PHE A 86 -10.81 -14.84 4.89
N SER A 87 -10.99 -14.00 3.88
CA SER A 87 -10.94 -14.38 2.48
C SER A 87 -10.09 -13.38 1.72
N ASN A 88 -9.53 -13.82 0.60
CA ASN A 88 -8.74 -12.95 -0.26
C ASN A 88 -9.67 -12.14 -1.19
N TYR A 89 -9.51 -10.83 -1.15
CA TYR A 89 -10.16 -9.86 -2.00
C TYR A 89 -9.08 -9.14 -2.79
N GLY A 90 -8.67 -9.80 -3.86
CA GLY A 90 -7.50 -9.46 -4.67
C GLY A 90 -6.20 -9.44 -3.86
N ILE A 91 -5.60 -8.27 -3.59
CA ILE A 91 -4.36 -8.16 -2.76
C ILE A 91 -4.63 -7.85 -1.28
N LEU A 92 -5.90 -7.90 -0.85
CA LEU A 92 -6.27 -7.70 0.54
C LEU A 92 -6.91 -8.97 1.12
N ARG A 93 -6.39 -9.47 2.23
CA ARG A 93 -7.06 -10.53 3.00
C ARG A 93 -7.93 -9.95 4.11
N PHE A 94 -9.25 -10.16 4.02
CA PHE A 94 -10.24 -9.43 4.83
C PHE A 94 -11.35 -10.35 5.36
N SER A 95 -11.87 -10.02 6.54
CA SER A 95 -13.07 -10.58 7.15
C SER A 95 -14.06 -9.46 7.45
N VAL A 96 -15.31 -9.60 7.00
CA VAL A 96 -16.36 -8.59 7.26
C VAL A 96 -16.68 -8.41 8.74
N PHE A 97 -16.31 -9.37 9.59
CA PHE A 97 -16.54 -9.32 11.02
C PHE A 97 -15.29 -8.94 11.82
N LEU A 98 -14.11 -9.32 11.34
CA LEU A 98 -12.86 -9.13 12.08
C LEU A 98 -12.00 -8.01 11.52
N GLY A 99 -12.12 -7.67 10.24
CA GLY A 99 -11.34 -6.65 9.54
C GLY A 99 -10.20 -7.21 8.70
N ALA A 100 -9.14 -6.44 8.52
CA ALA A 100 -8.03 -6.77 7.62
C ALA A 100 -6.93 -7.58 8.32
N ARG A 101 -6.28 -8.48 7.57
CA ARG A 101 -4.99 -9.03 7.99
C ARG A 101 -3.93 -7.92 7.91
N ASN A 102 -2.89 -8.13 8.71
CA ASN A 102 -1.65 -7.38 8.63
C ASN A 102 -0.57 -8.43 8.43
N GLU A 103 -0.12 -8.56 7.20
CA GLU A 103 0.70 -9.67 6.72
C GLU A 103 2.17 -9.48 7.11
N LEU A 104 2.63 -8.23 7.27
CA LEU A 104 3.99 -7.87 7.71
C LEU A 104 5.06 -8.55 6.86
N ASN A 105 4.91 -8.45 5.54
CA ASN A 105 5.65 -9.26 4.58
C ASN A 105 6.54 -8.45 3.61
N THR A 106 6.63 -7.13 3.77
CA THR A 106 7.17 -6.25 2.72
C THR A 106 8.55 -5.68 3.02
N GLY A 107 8.75 -5.10 4.21
CA GLY A 107 9.97 -4.37 4.50
C GLY A 107 10.40 -4.39 5.96
N PHE A 108 11.59 -3.81 6.19
CA PHE A 108 12.09 -3.50 7.52
C PHE A 108 12.48 -2.03 7.63
N LEU A 109 12.39 -1.48 8.85
CA LEU A 109 13.00 -0.19 9.18
C LEU A 109 13.88 -0.33 10.45
N PRO A 110 15.21 -0.30 10.32
CA PRO A 110 16.09 -0.18 11.48
C PRO A 110 16.03 1.23 12.07
N MET A 111 16.03 1.33 13.39
CA MET A 111 15.92 2.59 14.12
C MET A 111 16.87 2.59 15.32
N LYS A 112 17.54 3.72 15.56
CA LYS A 112 18.40 3.92 16.74
C LYS A 112 18.19 5.32 17.31
N PHE A 113 17.39 5.42 18.36
CA PHE A 113 16.97 6.71 18.94
C PHE A 113 18.06 7.36 19.81
N SER A 114 18.93 6.58 20.45
CA SER A 114 20.08 7.11 21.18
C SER A 114 21.28 6.17 21.11
N GLN A 115 22.47 6.67 21.49
CA GLN A 115 23.69 5.85 21.45
C GLN A 115 23.70 4.75 22.51
N ASP A 116 23.02 5.00 23.64
CA ASP A 116 22.98 4.11 24.81
C ASP A 116 21.82 3.11 24.74
N GLU A 117 20.90 3.25 23.77
CA GLU A 117 19.78 2.35 23.55
C GLU A 117 20.08 1.31 22.47
N PRO A 118 19.51 0.10 22.58
CA PRO A 118 19.60 -0.91 21.55
C PRO A 118 18.93 -0.45 20.26
N GLU A 119 19.44 -0.94 19.13
CA GLU A 119 18.77 -0.80 17.84
C GLU A 119 17.43 -1.53 17.86
N ARG A 120 16.41 -0.90 17.27
CA ARG A 120 15.05 -1.43 17.14
C ARG A 120 14.80 -1.70 15.67
N LEU A 121 13.99 -2.71 15.38
CA LEU A 121 13.69 -3.11 14.01
C LEU A 121 12.19 -3.23 13.83
N LEU A 122 11.64 -2.47 12.89
CA LEU A 122 10.24 -2.63 12.47
C LEU A 122 10.15 -3.61 11.32
N VAL A 123 9.11 -4.45 11.32
CA VAL A 123 8.60 -5.15 10.13
C VAL A 123 7.34 -4.45 9.62
N THR A 124 7.23 -4.25 8.31
CA THR A 124 6.28 -3.34 7.68
C THR A 124 5.46 -3.98 6.57
N TYR A 125 4.34 -3.34 6.24
CA TYR A 125 3.39 -3.72 5.20
C TYR A 125 2.55 -2.50 4.78
N ASP A 126 2.14 -2.41 3.52
CA ASP A 126 1.37 -1.26 2.98
C ASP A 126 -0.03 -1.13 3.59
N ALA A 127 -0.68 -2.24 3.96
CA ALA A 127 -2.04 -2.24 4.49
C ALA A 127 -2.11 -2.63 5.98
N GLY A 128 -1.15 -2.18 6.77
CA GLY A 128 -1.18 -2.39 8.21
C GLY A 128 -0.12 -1.61 8.99
N ARG A 129 -0.36 -1.46 10.28
CA ARG A 129 0.61 -0.79 11.17
C ARG A 129 1.91 -1.60 11.28
N PRO A 130 3.07 -0.93 11.34
CA PRO A 130 4.35 -1.60 11.63
C PRO A 130 4.35 -2.28 13.00
N TYR A 131 5.14 -3.34 13.12
CA TYR A 131 5.46 -4.00 14.39
C TYR A 131 6.95 -3.92 14.67
N GLU A 132 7.31 -3.67 15.92
CA GLU A 132 8.65 -3.98 16.40
C GLU A 132 8.84 -5.49 16.53
N ILE A 133 10.04 -5.95 16.21
CA ILE A 133 10.46 -7.33 16.43
C ILE A 133 11.67 -7.40 17.37
N ASP A 134 11.74 -8.50 18.11
CA ASP A 134 12.93 -8.88 18.83
C ASP A 134 13.92 -9.47 17.82
N THR A 135 15.07 -8.82 17.66
CA THR A 135 16.02 -9.14 16.60
C THR A 135 16.68 -10.51 16.81
N GLU A 136 16.72 -11.04 18.04
CA GLU A 136 17.31 -12.34 18.37
C GLU A 136 16.36 -13.50 18.10
N THR A 137 15.13 -13.42 18.59
CA THR A 137 14.10 -14.47 18.51
C THR A 137 13.26 -14.37 17.24
N LEU A 138 13.28 -13.21 16.58
CA LEU A 138 12.45 -12.81 15.44
C LEU A 138 10.95 -12.73 15.76
N GLU A 139 10.58 -12.70 17.04
CA GLU A 139 9.20 -12.55 17.49
C GLU A 139 8.75 -11.10 17.35
N ILE A 140 7.47 -10.90 17.03
CA ILE A 140 6.87 -9.58 17.19
C ILE A 140 6.81 -9.22 18.68
N VAL A 141 7.12 -7.96 19.00
CA VAL A 141 7.11 -7.44 20.36
C VAL A 141 5.85 -6.61 20.58
N THR A 142 5.69 -5.56 19.78
CA THR A 142 4.56 -4.64 19.89
C THR A 142 4.26 -3.94 18.57
N LEU A 143 3.02 -3.46 18.45
CA LEU A 143 2.60 -2.54 17.40
C LEU A 143 3.15 -1.14 17.65
N VAL A 144 3.45 -0.43 16.56
CA VAL A 144 3.72 1.02 16.62
C VAL A 144 2.40 1.78 16.80
N GLY A 145 2.27 2.45 17.94
CA GLY A 145 1.11 3.27 18.31
C GLY A 145 -0.16 2.49 18.69
N ALA A 146 -0.99 3.12 19.51
CA ALA A 146 -2.29 2.63 19.96
C ALA A 146 -3.37 2.74 18.86
N ASN A 147 -4.44 1.96 18.99
CA ASN A 147 -5.53 1.92 17.99
C ASN A 147 -6.23 3.26 17.75
N GLN A 148 -6.14 4.21 18.70
CA GLN A 148 -6.74 5.55 18.59
C GLN A 148 -5.84 6.55 17.87
N GLU A 149 -4.56 6.26 17.73
CA GLU A 149 -3.60 7.11 17.02
C GLU A 149 -3.63 6.87 15.51
N TRP A 150 -4.21 5.73 15.11
CA TRP A 150 -4.41 5.35 13.72
C TRP A 150 -5.87 5.46 13.29
N ARG A 151 -6.09 6.14 12.16
CA ARG A 151 -7.38 6.20 11.48
C ARG A 151 -7.49 5.03 10.51
N GLY A 152 -8.63 4.34 10.58
CA GLY A 152 -8.92 3.25 9.66
C GLY A 152 -9.37 3.81 8.32
N ALA A 153 -9.10 3.11 7.24
CA ALA A 153 -9.59 3.45 5.91
C ALA A 153 -11.13 3.46 5.86
N MET A 154 -11.77 2.70 6.76
CA MET A 154 -13.22 2.67 6.99
C MET A 154 -13.55 2.96 8.45
N SER A 155 -14.73 3.54 8.68
CA SER A 155 -15.22 3.89 10.02
C SER A 155 -15.97 2.76 10.73
N LEU A 156 -15.71 1.51 10.37
CA LEU A 156 -16.26 0.34 11.04
C LEU A 156 -15.49 0.00 12.33
N SER A 157 -16.22 -0.43 13.37
CA SER A 157 -15.63 -0.86 14.64
C SER A 157 -15.21 -2.34 14.58
N LEU A 158 -14.18 -2.62 13.77
CA LEU A 158 -13.63 -3.97 13.58
C LEU A 158 -12.44 -4.22 14.52
N PRO A 159 -12.27 -5.45 15.05
CA PRO A 159 -11.11 -5.83 15.87
C PRO A 159 -9.76 -5.52 15.20
N PHE A 160 -9.64 -5.84 13.91
CA PHE A 160 -8.47 -5.57 13.08
C PHE A 160 -8.81 -4.49 12.07
N LYS A 161 -8.86 -3.25 12.56
CA LYS A 161 -9.13 -2.05 11.76
C LYS A 161 -8.22 -2.02 10.51
N PRO A 162 -8.78 -1.89 9.29
CA PRO A 162 -7.98 -1.70 8.08
C PRO A 162 -7.30 -0.34 8.12
N VAL A 163 -5.98 -0.33 8.15
CA VAL A 163 -5.15 0.87 8.20
C VAL A 163 -4.27 0.84 6.96
N PHE A 164 -4.34 1.87 6.12
CA PHE A 164 -3.37 2.05 5.05
C PHE A 164 -2.23 2.94 5.52
N SER A 165 -1.03 2.49 5.22
CA SER A 165 0.26 3.12 5.54
C SER A 165 1.26 2.80 4.44
N THR A 166 2.54 3.00 4.70
CA THR A 166 3.63 2.71 3.77
C THR A 166 4.41 1.49 4.24
N ALA A 167 4.83 0.61 3.32
CA ALA A 167 5.81 -0.43 3.62
C ALA A 167 7.23 0.13 3.84
N HIS A 168 7.51 1.35 3.40
CA HIS A 168 8.81 2.01 3.52
C HIS A 168 8.70 3.32 4.32
N PRO A 169 8.43 3.25 5.64
CA PRO A 169 8.64 4.37 6.53
C PRO A 169 10.14 4.73 6.60
N VAL A 170 10.45 5.92 7.08
CA VAL A 170 11.82 6.45 7.11
C VAL A 170 12.23 6.79 8.53
N PHE A 171 13.45 6.45 8.91
CA PHE A 171 14.08 6.88 10.14
C PHE A 171 15.12 7.97 9.82
N ASP A 172 14.90 9.19 10.31
CA ASP A 172 15.90 10.26 10.23
C ASP A 172 16.92 10.08 11.36
N ALA A 173 18.10 9.56 11.04
CA ALA A 173 19.17 9.36 12.02
C ALA A 173 19.77 10.67 12.58
N HIS A 174 19.57 11.81 11.91
CA HIS A 174 20.05 13.11 12.39
C HIS A 174 19.15 13.67 13.49
N THR A 175 17.83 13.61 13.29
CA THR A 175 16.86 14.08 14.30
C THR A 175 16.35 12.99 15.22
N LYS A 176 16.65 11.72 14.91
CA LYS A 176 16.24 10.51 15.65
C LYS A 176 14.72 10.36 15.69
N GLU A 177 14.08 10.62 14.55
CA GLU A 177 12.63 10.58 14.39
C GLU A 177 12.27 9.55 13.31
N MET A 178 11.25 8.74 13.57
CA MET A 178 10.60 7.90 12.55
C MET A 178 9.45 8.67 11.93
N PHE A 179 9.37 8.64 10.60
CA PHE A 179 8.28 9.17 9.80
C PHE A 179 7.54 8.04 9.07
N THR A 180 6.22 8.12 9.06
CA THR A 180 5.35 7.24 8.28
C THR A 180 4.08 7.98 7.88
N VAL A 181 3.16 7.31 7.19
CA VAL A 181 1.87 7.88 6.79
C VAL A 181 0.71 7.01 7.23
N ASN A 182 -0.44 7.64 7.39
CA ASN A 182 -1.72 6.96 7.51
C ASN A 182 -2.74 7.64 6.59
N TYR A 183 -3.30 6.91 5.64
CA TYR A 183 -4.21 7.49 4.65
C TYR A 183 -5.47 6.66 4.45
N GLY A 184 -6.45 7.28 3.81
CA GLY A 184 -7.71 6.67 3.39
C GLY A 184 -8.12 7.23 2.04
N ARG A 185 -9.03 6.51 1.38
CA ARG A 185 -9.55 6.86 0.07
C ARG A 185 -11.06 6.78 0.09
N SER A 186 -11.72 7.78 -0.49
CA SER A 186 -13.17 7.76 -0.72
C SER A 186 -13.56 6.72 -1.78
N LEU A 187 -14.84 6.35 -1.86
CA LEU A 187 -15.33 5.55 -2.99
C LEU A 187 -15.18 6.34 -4.29
N GLY A 188 -15.40 7.65 -4.27
CA GLY A 188 -15.12 8.54 -5.40
C GLY A 188 -13.70 8.37 -5.93
N SER A 189 -12.68 8.46 -5.08
CA SER A 189 -11.27 8.26 -5.46
C SER A 189 -10.94 6.82 -5.89
N LEU A 190 -11.70 5.82 -5.44
CA LEU A 190 -11.59 4.42 -5.91
C LEU A 190 -12.29 4.20 -7.26
N LEU A 191 -13.32 5.00 -7.56
CA LEU A 191 -14.13 4.90 -8.78
C LEU A 191 -13.62 5.79 -9.92
N GLU A 192 -13.00 6.94 -9.64
CA GLU A 192 -12.38 7.82 -10.63
C GLU A 192 -11.28 7.11 -11.44
N THR A 193 -10.69 6.05 -10.89
CA THR A 193 -9.73 5.20 -11.61
C THR A 193 -10.41 4.24 -12.57
N THR A 194 -11.73 4.00 -12.48
CA THR A 194 -12.45 2.96 -13.22
C THR A 194 -13.18 3.51 -14.45
N PRO A 195 -12.86 3.08 -15.69
CA PRO A 195 -13.55 3.52 -16.90
C PRO A 195 -14.99 2.96 -17.06
N LEU A 196 -15.61 2.49 -15.97
CA LEU A 196 -16.85 1.70 -15.98
C LEU A 196 -18.01 2.45 -16.64
N ILE A 197 -18.14 3.75 -16.37
CA ILE A 197 -19.30 4.56 -16.79
C ILE A 197 -19.45 4.56 -18.32
N HIS A 198 -18.35 4.40 -19.08
CA HIS A 198 -18.40 4.40 -20.55
C HIS A 198 -18.56 3.01 -21.18
N LYS A 199 -18.46 1.91 -20.43
CA LYS A 199 -18.49 0.52 -20.97
C LYS A 199 -19.66 -0.35 -20.45
N LEU A 200 -20.49 0.15 -19.55
CA LEU A 200 -21.65 -0.57 -18.98
C LEU A 200 -22.64 -1.10 -20.04
N SER A 201 -22.75 -0.46 -21.21
CA SER A 201 -23.67 -0.87 -22.28
C SER A 201 -23.23 -2.12 -23.05
N GLN A 202 -22.01 -2.63 -22.83
CA GLN A 202 -21.43 -3.78 -23.52
C GLN A 202 -21.29 -5.02 -22.62
N LEU A 203 -21.90 -4.99 -21.43
CA LEU A 203 -21.78 -6.06 -20.45
C LEU A 203 -22.58 -7.32 -20.85
N PRO A 204 -22.00 -8.52 -20.71
CA PRO A 204 -22.77 -9.76 -20.62
C PRO A 204 -23.78 -9.67 -19.48
N GLN A 205 -24.95 -10.26 -19.66
CA GLN A 205 -26.04 -10.19 -18.69
C GLN A 205 -25.62 -10.75 -17.32
N GLU A 206 -24.80 -11.80 -17.28
CA GLU A 206 -24.34 -12.41 -16.03
C GLU A 206 -23.39 -11.49 -15.24
N VAL A 207 -22.53 -10.74 -15.93
CA VAL A 207 -21.62 -9.76 -15.31
C VAL A 207 -22.40 -8.55 -14.81
N ASP A 208 -23.32 -8.04 -15.63
CA ASP A 208 -24.20 -6.94 -15.22
C ASP A 208 -25.06 -7.35 -14.00
N GLU A 209 -25.63 -8.55 -14.00
CA GLU A 209 -26.36 -9.09 -12.86
C GLU A 209 -25.49 -9.30 -11.63
N PHE A 210 -24.24 -9.75 -11.76
CA PHE A 210 -23.32 -9.92 -10.64
C PHE A 210 -22.82 -8.60 -10.08
N LEU A 211 -22.46 -7.63 -10.93
CA LEU A 211 -22.10 -6.29 -10.50
C LEU A 211 -23.29 -5.63 -9.79
N LYS A 212 -24.50 -5.77 -10.34
CA LYS A 212 -25.74 -5.34 -9.67
C LYS A 212 -25.96 -6.07 -8.36
N LYS A 213 -25.78 -7.40 -8.28
CA LYS A 213 -25.92 -8.19 -7.05
C LYS A 213 -24.84 -7.84 -6.02
N SER A 214 -23.62 -7.55 -6.43
CA SER A 214 -22.50 -7.18 -5.56
C SER A 214 -22.68 -5.76 -5.04
N ALA A 215 -23.05 -4.82 -5.90
CA ALA A 215 -23.46 -3.47 -5.48
C ALA A 215 -24.71 -3.51 -4.59
N LYS A 216 -25.65 -4.40 -4.90
CA LYS A 216 -26.85 -4.67 -4.10
C LYS A 216 -26.54 -5.41 -2.81
N PHE A 217 -25.49 -6.22 -2.72
CA PHE A 217 -25.09 -6.92 -1.51
C PHE A 217 -24.30 -5.99 -0.58
N LEU A 218 -23.38 -5.21 -1.17
CA LEU A 218 -22.72 -4.09 -0.50
C LEU A 218 -23.76 -3.09 0.01
N SER A 219 -24.80 -2.78 -0.78
CA SER A 219 -25.90 -1.95 -0.30
C SER A 219 -26.79 -2.70 0.69
N GLU A 220 -27.41 -3.83 0.40
CA GLU A 220 -28.37 -4.54 1.27
C GLU A 220 -27.80 -4.97 2.63
N ASN A 221 -26.52 -5.35 2.75
CA ASN A 221 -25.92 -5.61 4.06
C ASN A 221 -25.69 -4.34 4.89
N ILE A 222 -25.55 -3.19 4.22
CA ILE A 222 -25.47 -1.86 4.83
C ILE A 222 -26.88 -1.27 5.03
N PHE A 223 -27.85 -1.64 4.20
CA PHE A 223 -29.19 -1.08 4.04
C PHE A 223 -30.31 -1.98 4.58
N LYS A 224 -30.03 -2.93 5.48
CA LYS A 224 -31.08 -3.70 6.19
C LYS A 224 -32.14 -2.83 6.89
N ASN A 225 -31.95 -1.51 6.96
CA ASN A 225 -32.92 -0.53 7.50
C ASN A 225 -33.70 0.30 6.46
N PHE A 226 -33.52 0.14 5.15
CA PHE A 226 -34.19 1.02 4.17
C PHE A 226 -34.74 0.26 2.97
N SER A 227 -35.84 -0.46 3.20
CA SER A 227 -36.65 -1.09 2.17
C SER A 227 -37.71 -0.12 1.62
N SER A 228 -37.29 0.85 0.82
CA SER A 228 -38.08 1.39 -0.29
C SER A 228 -37.24 2.44 -0.99
N ILE A 229 -36.86 2.21 -2.24
CA ILE A 229 -36.80 3.20 -3.33
C ILE A 229 -36.36 2.44 -4.59
N PHE A 230 -37.24 2.49 -5.59
CA PHE A 230 -37.23 1.82 -6.89
C PHE A 230 -36.23 2.45 -7.90
N SER A 231 -36.05 1.78 -9.05
CA SER A 231 -35.21 2.14 -10.23
C SER A 231 -35.85 3.26 -11.12
N PRO A 232 -35.22 3.74 -12.24
CA PRO A 232 -33.95 3.36 -12.86
C PRO A 232 -32.87 4.47 -12.90
N PHE A 233 -31.66 3.97 -13.20
CA PHE A 233 -30.37 4.63 -13.30
C PHE A 233 -30.37 6.06 -13.88
N SER A 234 -29.96 7.02 -13.04
CA SER A 234 -29.33 8.27 -13.48
C SER A 234 -27.98 8.39 -12.77
N GLU A 235 -26.99 9.03 -13.39
CA GLU A 235 -25.68 9.30 -12.76
C GLU A 235 -25.84 10.00 -11.40
N ASN A 236 -26.86 10.87 -11.27
CA ASN A 236 -27.20 11.55 -10.02
C ASN A 236 -27.67 10.58 -8.92
N PHE A 237 -28.39 9.51 -9.28
CA PHE A 237 -28.81 8.49 -8.31
C PHE A 237 -27.62 7.62 -7.89
N PHE A 238 -26.74 7.25 -8.83
CA PHE A 238 -25.52 6.51 -8.50
C PHE A 238 -24.61 7.33 -7.57
N GLN A 239 -24.37 8.60 -7.90
CA GLN A 239 -23.61 9.53 -7.04
C GLN A 239 -24.28 9.75 -5.68
N PHE A 240 -25.61 9.82 -5.64
CA PHE A 240 -26.33 9.89 -4.38
C PHE A 240 -26.14 8.62 -3.53
N CYS A 241 -26.25 7.44 -4.14
CA CYS A 241 -26.04 6.16 -3.47
C CYS A 241 -24.59 5.97 -3.01
N THR A 242 -23.59 6.30 -3.82
CA THR A 242 -22.17 6.24 -3.43
C THR A 242 -21.92 7.18 -2.26
N ASN A 243 -22.37 8.44 -2.32
CA ASN A 243 -22.25 9.39 -1.22
C ASN A 243 -22.95 8.90 0.07
N LEU A 244 -24.08 8.19 -0.04
CA LEU A 244 -24.75 7.61 1.11
C LEU A 244 -23.96 6.43 1.69
N ILE A 245 -23.45 5.54 0.84
CA ILE A 245 -22.61 4.40 1.24
C ILE A 245 -21.31 4.90 1.87
N GLU A 246 -20.65 5.90 1.28
CA GLU A 246 -19.45 6.54 1.84
C GLU A 246 -19.71 7.07 3.24
N LYS A 247 -20.85 7.73 3.46
CA LYS A 247 -21.22 8.22 4.80
C LYS A 247 -21.48 7.10 5.80
N ILE A 248 -22.02 5.96 5.36
CA ILE A 248 -22.34 4.83 6.25
C ILE A 248 -21.08 4.00 6.57
N ILE A 249 -20.25 3.68 5.57
CA ILE A 249 -18.97 2.98 5.76
C ILE A 249 -17.93 3.92 6.38
N GLY A 250 -18.09 5.23 6.18
CA GLY A 250 -17.19 6.29 6.60
C GLY A 250 -15.81 6.17 5.98
N VAL A 251 -15.77 5.98 4.65
CA VAL A 251 -14.54 6.10 3.84
C VAL A 251 -14.40 7.54 3.37
N GLU A 252 -13.20 8.10 3.47
CA GLU A 252 -12.91 9.50 3.16
C GLU A 252 -11.47 9.61 2.65
N ASP A 253 -11.22 10.56 1.76
CA ASP A 253 -9.86 10.95 1.41
C ASP A 253 -9.21 11.70 2.58
N PHE A 254 -8.13 11.12 3.10
CA PHE A 254 -7.28 11.79 4.08
C PHE A 254 -5.86 11.28 3.95
N VAL A 255 -4.89 12.12 4.29
CA VAL A 255 -3.50 11.73 4.47
C VAL A 255 -3.00 12.36 5.75
N TYR A 256 -2.52 11.53 6.68
CA TYR A 256 -1.76 11.97 7.84
C TYR A 256 -0.29 11.70 7.61
N LEU A 257 0.54 12.72 7.84
CA LEU A 257 1.96 12.51 8.11
C LEU A 257 2.09 12.19 9.60
N VAL A 258 2.81 11.13 9.92
CA VAL A 258 3.01 10.62 11.28
C VAL A 258 4.49 10.70 11.63
N ARG A 259 4.80 11.18 12.83
CA ARG A 259 6.14 11.25 13.41
C ARG A 259 6.19 10.57 14.76
N TRP A 260 7.31 9.94 15.07
CA TRP A 260 7.55 9.28 16.36
C TRP A 260 9.01 9.37 16.78
N ASP A 261 9.23 9.68 18.06
CA ASP A 261 10.56 9.76 18.68
C ASP A 261 10.98 8.47 19.38
N GLY A 262 10.21 7.39 19.20
CA GLY A 262 10.46 6.09 19.83
C GLY A 262 9.83 5.93 21.22
N LEU A 263 9.24 6.99 21.78
CA LEU A 263 8.61 7.01 23.10
C LEU A 263 7.17 7.55 23.03
N GLY A 264 6.35 7.19 24.00
CA GLY A 264 5.01 7.78 24.14
C GLY A 264 4.11 7.67 22.91
N ASN A 265 3.36 8.74 22.66
CA ASN A 265 2.35 8.82 21.61
C ASN A 265 2.96 9.27 20.27
N LEU A 266 2.37 8.80 19.18
CA LEU A 266 2.60 9.32 17.84
C LEU A 266 2.15 10.77 17.74
N GLU A 267 2.90 11.55 16.96
CA GLU A 267 2.47 12.84 16.48
C GLU A 267 1.95 12.71 15.05
N ARG A 268 0.90 13.44 14.70
CA ARG A 268 0.34 13.42 13.35
C ARG A 268 -0.28 14.74 12.93
N TRP A 269 -0.19 15.02 11.63
CA TRP A 269 -0.77 16.21 10.99
C TRP A 269 -1.60 15.79 9.80
N LYS A 270 -2.79 16.38 9.65
CA LYS A 270 -3.64 16.19 8.47
C LYS A 270 -3.08 17.00 7.32
N LEU A 271 -2.71 16.35 6.23
CA LEU A 271 -2.18 17.04 5.07
C LEU A 271 -3.30 17.55 4.17
N ILE A 272 -3.18 18.81 3.76
CA ILE A 272 -4.10 19.50 2.85
C ILE A 272 -3.33 20.18 1.73
N LEU A 273 -3.99 20.46 0.61
CA LEU A 273 -3.45 21.28 -0.46
C LEU A 273 -3.53 22.78 -0.10
N PRO A 274 -2.81 23.66 -0.84
CA PRO A 274 -2.81 25.10 -0.56
C PRO A 274 -4.19 25.77 -0.61
N ASP A 275 -5.14 25.20 -1.35
CA ASP A 275 -6.52 25.65 -1.46
C ASP A 275 -7.42 25.18 -0.28
N GLY A 276 -6.86 24.41 0.65
CA GLY A 276 -7.57 23.84 1.81
C GLY A 276 -8.24 22.49 1.53
N SER A 277 -8.17 21.97 0.31
CA SER A 277 -8.77 20.68 -0.03
C SER A 277 -7.93 19.50 0.51
N PRO A 278 -8.53 18.34 0.82
CA PRO A 278 -7.79 17.16 1.26
C PRO A 278 -6.94 16.58 0.13
N ILE A 279 -5.77 16.05 0.47
CA ILE A 279 -4.97 15.28 -0.48
C ILE A 279 -5.72 13.99 -0.87
N LYS A 280 -5.94 13.81 -2.17
CA LYS A 280 -6.51 12.59 -2.75
C LYS A 280 -5.41 11.71 -3.32
N ILE A 281 -5.17 10.59 -2.67
CA ILE A 281 -4.29 9.53 -3.18
C ILE A 281 -5.09 8.71 -4.19
N LYS A 282 -4.65 8.72 -5.45
CA LYS A 282 -5.33 8.01 -6.55
C LYS A 282 -4.93 6.55 -6.61
N GLN A 283 -3.74 6.21 -6.13
CA GLN A 283 -3.18 4.86 -6.21
C GLN A 283 -2.85 4.38 -4.78
N THR A 284 -1.58 4.42 -4.38
CA THR A 284 -1.11 4.00 -3.06
C THR A 284 0.07 4.84 -2.61
N ILE A 285 0.38 4.87 -1.31
CA ILE A 285 1.64 5.45 -0.81
C ILE A 285 2.56 4.30 -0.41
N HIS A 286 3.41 3.84 -1.33
CA HIS A 286 4.30 2.71 -1.06
C HIS A 286 5.54 3.12 -0.26
N GLN A 287 6.09 4.30 -0.56
CA GLN A 287 7.30 4.82 0.06
C GLN A 287 7.19 6.33 0.34
N ILE A 288 7.86 6.78 1.41
CA ILE A 288 8.14 8.20 1.68
C ILE A 288 9.66 8.45 1.74
N GLY A 289 10.05 9.72 1.67
CA GLY A 289 11.43 10.17 1.83
C GLY A 289 11.53 11.34 2.80
N VAL A 290 12.68 11.48 3.46
CA VAL A 290 12.95 12.59 4.39
C VAL A 290 14.27 13.25 4.00
N THR A 291 14.24 14.58 3.95
CA THR A 291 15.39 15.46 3.81
C THR A 291 15.53 16.30 5.08
N ARG A 292 16.59 17.11 5.16
CA ARG A 292 16.81 18.04 6.26
C ARG A 292 15.60 18.94 6.49
N ASP A 293 15.02 19.47 5.41
CA ASP A 293 13.99 20.51 5.49
C ASP A 293 12.59 20.03 5.07
N TYR A 294 12.46 18.87 4.40
CA TYR A 294 11.19 18.39 3.83
C TYR A 294 10.95 16.90 4.05
N VAL A 295 9.66 16.52 4.12
CA VAL A 295 9.17 15.16 3.91
C VAL A 295 8.54 15.07 2.53
N VAL A 296 8.85 14.00 1.79
CA VAL A 296 8.41 13.74 0.42
C VAL A 296 7.53 12.49 0.42
N ILE A 297 6.31 12.62 -0.08
CA ILE A 297 5.31 11.53 -0.14
C ILE A 297 4.95 11.31 -1.60
N MET A 298 4.94 10.06 -2.07
CA MET A 298 4.60 9.74 -3.45
C MET A 298 3.27 9.00 -3.54
N ASP A 299 2.42 9.40 -4.47
CA ASP A 299 1.29 8.59 -4.96
C ASP A 299 1.86 7.59 -5.98
N THR A 300 2.37 6.48 -5.44
CA THR A 300 3.09 5.43 -6.14
C THR A 300 2.21 4.79 -7.22
N ALA A 301 2.85 4.46 -8.35
CA ALA A 301 2.30 3.77 -9.51
C ALA A 301 1.85 2.31 -9.28
N PHE A 302 1.13 2.05 -8.18
CA PHE A 302 0.43 0.78 -7.94
C PHE A 302 -1.07 0.99 -7.81
N LYS A 303 -1.85 0.36 -8.70
CA LYS A 303 -3.30 0.46 -8.66
C LYS A 303 -3.86 -0.09 -7.35
N ALA A 304 -4.86 0.62 -6.85
CA ALA A 304 -5.79 0.10 -5.87
C ALA A 304 -7.19 0.51 -6.33
N GLY A 305 -7.86 -0.38 -7.07
CA GLY A 305 -9.21 -0.18 -7.61
C GLY A 305 -10.09 -1.39 -7.35
N LEU A 306 -11.35 -1.33 -7.81
CA LEU A 306 -12.33 -2.41 -7.60
C LEU A 306 -11.91 -3.74 -8.24
N GLY A 307 -11.22 -3.71 -9.39
CA GLY A 307 -10.66 -4.90 -10.03
C GLY A 307 -9.60 -5.60 -9.16
N GLN A 308 -8.90 -4.86 -8.31
CA GLN A 308 -7.92 -5.39 -7.36
C GLN A 308 -8.56 -5.88 -6.06
N LEU A 309 -9.88 -5.78 -5.89
CA LEU A 309 -10.63 -6.40 -4.79
C LEU A 309 -11.35 -7.69 -5.22
N LEU A 310 -11.57 -7.87 -6.53
CA LEU A 310 -12.25 -9.03 -7.09
C LEU A 310 -11.23 -9.93 -7.79
N ASN A 311 -10.94 -11.11 -7.24
CA ASN A 311 -10.03 -12.06 -7.88
C ASN A 311 -10.74 -12.94 -8.92
N ASN A 312 -11.68 -13.76 -8.46
CA ASN A 312 -12.28 -14.84 -9.25
C ASN A 312 -13.73 -15.15 -8.79
N PRO A 313 -14.68 -14.22 -8.98
CA PRO A 313 -16.07 -14.42 -8.55
C PRO A 313 -16.83 -15.57 -9.25
N PHE A 314 -16.36 -16.02 -10.42
CA PHE A 314 -16.94 -17.04 -11.29
C PHE A 314 -15.87 -18.08 -11.71
N PRO A 315 -15.33 -18.87 -10.76
CA PRO A 315 -14.21 -19.77 -11.03
C PRO A 315 -14.48 -20.79 -12.13
N ASP A 316 -15.74 -21.19 -12.32
CA ASP A 316 -16.15 -22.17 -13.33
C ASP A 316 -16.31 -21.56 -14.73
N ASN A 317 -16.27 -20.22 -14.88
CA ASN A 317 -16.50 -19.53 -16.14
C ASN A 317 -15.36 -18.55 -16.49
N LYS A 318 -14.25 -19.11 -16.97
CA LYS A 318 -13.02 -18.38 -17.35
C LYS A 318 -13.24 -17.25 -18.36
N GLU A 319 -14.19 -17.42 -19.29
CA GLU A 319 -14.49 -16.37 -20.27
C GLU A 319 -15.16 -15.17 -19.61
N LEU A 320 -16.10 -15.43 -18.71
CA LEU A 320 -16.79 -14.38 -17.96
C LEU A 320 -15.84 -13.64 -17.02
N GLU A 321 -14.93 -14.37 -16.37
CA GLU A 321 -13.84 -13.80 -15.58
C GLU A 321 -12.96 -12.87 -16.40
N ARG A 322 -12.51 -13.31 -17.58
CA ARG A 322 -11.69 -12.49 -18.47
C ARG A 322 -12.41 -11.22 -18.91
N GLN A 323 -13.70 -11.32 -19.22
CA GLN A 323 -14.52 -10.17 -19.59
C GLN A 323 -14.68 -9.20 -18.42
N LEU A 324 -15.01 -9.70 -17.23
CA LEU A 324 -15.09 -8.91 -16.00
C LEU A 324 -13.76 -8.21 -15.70
N GLY A 325 -12.64 -8.94 -15.79
CA GLY A 325 -11.29 -8.40 -15.64
C GLY A 325 -11.04 -7.24 -16.59
N TYR A 326 -11.25 -7.42 -17.91
CA TYR A 326 -11.06 -6.35 -18.91
C TYR A 326 -11.91 -5.09 -18.63
N LEU A 327 -13.07 -5.25 -18.03
CA LEU A 327 -13.96 -4.13 -17.69
C LEU A 327 -13.51 -3.38 -16.42
N LEU A 328 -12.94 -4.10 -15.46
CA LEU A 328 -12.49 -3.56 -14.17
C LEU A 328 -11.02 -3.13 -14.18
N THR A 329 -10.21 -3.58 -15.14
CA THR A 329 -8.82 -3.16 -15.28
C THR A 329 -8.74 -1.71 -15.73
N CYS A 330 -7.86 -0.98 -15.06
CA CYS A 330 -7.57 0.43 -15.30
C CYS A 330 -6.09 0.58 -15.64
N PRO A 331 -5.66 1.57 -16.45
CA PRO A 331 -4.24 1.86 -16.59
C PRO A 331 -3.68 2.49 -15.30
N VAL A 332 -2.39 2.28 -15.05
CA VAL A 332 -1.63 3.03 -14.03
C VAL A 332 -1.51 4.48 -14.52
N LEU A 333 -1.44 5.44 -13.59
CA LEU A 333 -1.16 6.82 -13.97
C LEU A 333 0.21 6.92 -14.67
N PRO A 334 0.30 7.66 -15.79
CA PRO A 334 1.52 7.74 -16.59
C PRO A 334 2.61 8.60 -15.94
N ASP A 335 2.27 9.40 -14.93
CA ASP A 335 3.14 10.32 -14.22
C ASP A 335 3.07 10.07 -12.71
N SER A 336 4.17 10.34 -12.01
CA SER A 336 4.26 10.22 -10.55
C SER A 336 3.87 11.53 -9.88
N THR A 337 2.89 11.47 -8.96
CA THR A 337 2.52 12.64 -8.14
C THR A 337 3.28 12.59 -6.82
N ILE A 338 3.88 13.72 -6.46
CA ILE A 338 4.66 13.89 -5.23
C ILE A 338 4.06 15.02 -4.42
N TYR A 339 3.99 14.82 -3.11
CA TYR A 339 3.61 15.83 -2.13
C TYR A 339 4.81 16.17 -1.26
N ILE A 340 5.16 17.44 -1.20
CA ILE A 340 6.28 17.97 -0.42
C ILE A 340 5.72 18.66 0.81
N VAL A 341 6.21 18.28 1.99
CA VAL A 341 5.80 18.84 3.29
C VAL A 341 7.03 19.45 3.97
N PRO A 342 7.10 20.77 4.17
CA PRO A 342 8.13 21.42 4.96
C PRO A 342 8.09 20.96 6.41
N ARG A 343 9.26 20.62 6.94
CA ARG A 343 9.40 20.12 8.31
C ARG A 343 9.20 21.22 9.35
N ASP A 344 9.45 22.47 9.00
CA ASP A 344 9.22 23.62 9.88
C ASP A 344 7.72 23.83 10.21
N TYR A 345 6.81 23.26 9.41
CA TYR A 345 5.36 23.27 9.67
C TYR A 345 4.94 22.19 10.68
N LEU A 346 5.80 21.19 10.96
CA LEU A 346 5.52 20.06 11.84
C LEU A 346 5.81 20.42 13.30
N LYS A 347 5.00 21.32 13.86
CA LYS A 347 5.13 21.74 15.27
C LYS A 347 4.84 20.56 16.20
N SER A 348 5.70 20.37 17.20
CA SER A 348 5.53 19.31 18.22
C SER A 348 4.29 19.49 19.10
N GLY A 349 3.93 18.44 19.83
CA GLY A 349 2.76 18.33 20.69
C GLY A 349 1.49 17.85 19.98
N GLN A 350 1.59 17.41 18.72
CA GLN A 350 0.41 17.09 17.89
C GLN A 350 0.02 15.61 17.95
N SER A 351 -0.43 15.15 19.11
CA SER A 351 -0.85 13.75 19.33
C SER A 351 -2.37 13.59 19.33
N ALA A 352 -3.06 14.23 18.39
CA ALA A 352 -4.52 14.19 18.33
C ALA A 352 -5.00 12.74 18.16
N ALA A 353 -5.72 12.21 19.15
CA ALA A 353 -6.38 10.92 19.03
C ALA A 353 -7.54 10.99 18.02
N ARG A 354 -8.04 9.83 17.58
CA ARG A 354 -9.21 9.74 16.71
C ARG A 354 -10.37 10.58 17.25
N ASN A 355 -10.98 11.41 16.40
CA ASN A 355 -12.08 12.33 16.70
C ASN A 355 -11.72 13.55 17.56
N GLN A 356 -10.43 13.80 17.82
CA GLN A 356 -9.98 15.10 18.35
C GLN A 356 -9.72 16.08 17.19
N ARG A 357 -9.66 17.37 17.49
CA ARG A 357 -9.32 18.39 16.50
C ARG A 357 -7.92 18.12 15.96
N GLU A 358 -7.83 17.91 14.66
CA GLU A 358 -6.57 17.65 13.97
C GLU A 358 -5.93 18.97 13.54
N VAL A 359 -4.60 19.00 13.50
CA VAL A 359 -3.86 20.13 12.96
C VAL A 359 -3.60 19.87 11.48
N GLU A 360 -4.00 20.84 10.66
CA GLU A 360 -3.82 20.81 9.23
C GLU A 360 -2.46 21.42 8.85
N VAL A 361 -1.74 20.76 7.95
CA VAL A 361 -0.46 21.19 7.39
C VAL A 361 -0.56 21.18 5.88
N VAL A 362 -0.13 22.27 5.25
CA VAL A 362 -0.12 22.39 3.79
C VAL A 362 1.01 21.53 3.21
N ALA A 363 0.68 20.74 2.19
CA ALA A 363 1.62 20.04 1.33
C ALA A 363 1.53 20.58 -0.10
N TRP A 364 2.65 20.55 -0.82
CA TRP A 364 2.73 21.02 -2.20
C TRP A 364 2.82 19.87 -3.17
N LYS A 365 1.95 19.91 -4.19
CA LYS A 365 1.87 18.88 -5.22
C LYS A 365 2.82 19.19 -6.38
N VAL A 366 3.65 18.22 -6.74
CA VAL A 366 4.53 18.24 -7.91
C VAL A 366 4.27 17.00 -8.74
N VAL A 367 4.26 17.13 -10.06
CA VAL A 367 4.08 15.98 -10.98
C VAL A 367 5.36 15.78 -11.78
N ILE A 368 5.94 14.58 -11.64
CA ILE A 368 7.14 14.13 -12.35
C ILE A 368 6.73 13.14 -13.44
N PRO A 369 7.29 13.25 -14.66
CA PRO A 369 6.98 12.31 -15.72
C PRO A 369 7.37 10.87 -15.36
N LEU A 370 6.64 9.92 -15.92
CA LEU A 370 6.81 8.47 -15.77
C LEU A 370 6.37 7.90 -14.41
N PRO A 371 5.78 6.69 -14.39
CA PRO A 371 5.40 6.02 -13.15
C PRO A 371 6.64 5.57 -12.36
N ALA A 372 6.57 5.65 -11.04
CA ALA A 372 7.61 5.20 -10.11
C ALA A 372 7.00 4.54 -8.87
N ALA A 373 7.78 3.66 -8.24
CA ALA A 373 7.43 3.00 -7.00
C ALA A 373 8.37 3.37 -5.85
N ASP A 374 9.67 3.32 -6.14
CA ASP A 374 10.71 3.59 -5.17
C ASP A 374 11.53 4.82 -5.57
N PHE A 375 11.99 5.53 -4.55
CA PHE A 375 12.85 6.69 -4.74
C PHE A 375 13.81 6.89 -3.56
N LEU A 376 14.84 7.70 -3.78
CA LEU A 376 15.73 8.18 -2.75
C LEU A 376 15.79 9.70 -2.81
N VAL A 377 16.01 10.34 -1.68
CA VAL A 377 16.26 11.78 -1.61
C VAL A 377 17.61 12.03 -0.97
N ASP A 378 18.34 13.03 -1.47
CA ASP A 378 19.52 13.53 -0.77
C ASP A 378 19.06 14.21 0.52
N TYR A 379 19.75 13.96 1.64
CA TYR A 379 19.35 14.55 2.92
C TYR A 379 19.52 16.07 2.90
N GLU A 380 20.62 16.58 2.35
CA GLU A 380 20.87 18.01 2.27
C GLU A 380 20.02 18.69 1.20
N ASN A 381 19.56 19.91 1.50
CA ASN A 381 18.78 20.74 0.58
C ASN A 381 19.58 21.97 0.10
N PRO A 382 20.68 21.81 -0.66
CA PRO A 382 21.50 22.92 -1.07
C PRO A 382 20.69 23.91 -1.92
N ARG A 383 20.72 25.19 -1.53
CA ARG A 383 19.94 26.28 -2.17
C ARG A 383 18.42 26.04 -2.14
N GLY A 384 17.91 25.34 -1.13
CA GLY A 384 16.47 25.06 -0.99
C GLY A 384 15.94 24.04 -2.02
N GLN A 385 16.82 23.22 -2.60
CA GLN A 385 16.47 22.25 -3.62
C GLN A 385 16.38 20.84 -3.06
N ILE A 386 15.39 20.06 -3.51
CA ILE A 386 15.30 18.62 -3.23
C ILE A 386 15.91 17.89 -4.42
N THR A 387 16.92 17.04 -4.17
CA THR A 387 17.41 16.09 -5.17
C THR A 387 16.74 14.74 -4.95
N LEU A 388 16.03 14.27 -5.98
CA LEU A 388 15.25 13.04 -5.96
C LEU A 388 15.83 12.06 -7.00
N HIS A 389 16.11 10.83 -6.59
CA HIS A 389 16.54 9.74 -7.45
C HIS A 389 15.42 8.71 -7.53
N MET A 390 14.82 8.49 -8.70
CA MET A 390 13.63 7.66 -8.86
C MET A 390 13.92 6.39 -9.64
N ALA A 391 13.36 5.28 -9.19
CA ALA A 391 13.25 4.05 -9.96
C ALA A 391 11.90 4.02 -10.69
N HIS A 392 11.92 4.35 -11.98
CA HIS A 392 10.72 4.32 -12.81
C HIS A 392 10.35 2.90 -13.21
N ILE A 393 9.09 2.57 -12.97
CA ILE A 393 8.50 1.25 -13.20
C ILE A 393 7.54 1.30 -14.40
N CYS A 394 8.07 1.72 -15.56
CA CYS A 394 7.32 1.90 -16.79
C CYS A 394 6.58 0.60 -17.18
N ALA A 395 5.25 0.70 -17.29
CA ALA A 395 4.36 -0.41 -17.64
C ALA A 395 4.56 -1.68 -16.78
N TRP A 396 4.91 -1.49 -15.51
CA TRP A 396 4.88 -2.54 -14.49
C TRP A 396 3.82 -2.20 -13.44
N GLU A 397 3.17 -3.23 -12.91
CA GLU A 397 2.13 -3.07 -11.90
C GLU A 397 2.23 -4.23 -10.91
N VAL A 398 2.56 -3.92 -9.66
CA VAL A 398 2.73 -4.89 -8.56
C VAL A 398 1.37 -5.40 -8.08
N SER A 399 0.32 -4.59 -8.22
CA SER A 399 -1.05 -4.98 -7.89
C SER A 399 -1.71 -5.89 -8.93
N GLU A 400 -0.99 -6.34 -9.95
CA GLU A 400 -1.49 -7.23 -11.00
C GLU A 400 -0.64 -8.51 -11.03
N TRP A 401 -1.31 -9.65 -11.16
CA TRP A 401 -0.69 -10.96 -11.12
C TRP A 401 -1.40 -11.93 -12.04
N LEU A 402 -0.69 -13.01 -12.38
CA LEU A 402 -1.17 -14.02 -13.30
C LEU A 402 -2.31 -14.83 -12.68
N ARG A 403 -3.43 -14.90 -13.40
CA ARG A 403 -4.64 -15.66 -13.05
C ARG A 403 -4.64 -17.03 -13.72
N GLU A 404 -5.46 -17.94 -13.22
CA GLU A 404 -5.65 -19.26 -13.86
C GLU A 404 -6.36 -19.21 -15.23
N TYR A 405 -7.02 -18.09 -15.51
CA TYR A 405 -7.68 -17.83 -16.79
C TYR A 405 -6.81 -17.02 -17.76
N ASP A 406 -5.62 -16.59 -17.35
CA ASP A 406 -4.71 -15.88 -18.23
C ASP A 406 -4.08 -16.78 -19.29
N VAL A 407 -3.79 -16.17 -20.42
CA VAL A 407 -3.17 -16.81 -21.57
C VAL A 407 -1.95 -16.03 -22.02
N SER A 408 -1.02 -16.71 -22.69
CA SER A 408 0.14 -16.07 -23.30
C SER A 408 -0.30 -14.94 -24.24
N ALA A 409 0.36 -13.78 -24.14
CA ALA A 409 0.19 -12.69 -25.10
C ALA A 409 0.73 -13.06 -26.50
N TYR A 410 1.64 -14.03 -26.58
CA TYR A 410 2.18 -14.54 -27.83
C TYR A 410 1.31 -15.66 -28.41
N SER A 411 1.09 -15.59 -29.72
CA SER A 411 0.44 -16.67 -30.49
C SER A 411 1.16 -18.01 -30.25
N PRO A 412 0.42 -19.11 -29.98
CA PRO A 412 -1.02 -19.28 -30.18
C PRO A 412 -1.90 -18.99 -28.96
N HIS A 413 -1.44 -18.17 -28.00
CA HIS A 413 -2.18 -17.82 -26.78
C HIS A 413 -2.48 -19.02 -25.87
N ASN A 414 -1.47 -19.88 -25.67
CA ASN A 414 -1.58 -21.02 -24.77
C ASN A 414 -1.89 -20.59 -23.32
N SER A 415 -2.62 -21.44 -22.59
CA SER A 415 -2.76 -21.31 -21.14
C SER A 415 -1.39 -21.31 -20.46
N LEU A 416 -1.27 -20.53 -19.39
CA LEU A 416 -0.05 -20.46 -18.60
C LEU A 416 0.10 -21.70 -17.71
N PRO A 417 1.34 -22.15 -17.42
CA PRO A 417 1.57 -23.17 -16.41
C PRO A 417 1.00 -22.76 -15.05
N SER A 418 0.28 -23.67 -14.38
CA SER A 418 -0.43 -23.37 -13.13
C SER A 418 0.47 -22.91 -11.98
N TYR A 419 1.76 -23.29 -11.97
CA TYR A 419 2.71 -22.83 -10.95
C TYR A 419 3.06 -21.34 -11.06
N LEU A 420 2.67 -20.67 -12.15
CA LEU A 420 2.83 -19.22 -12.31
C LEU A 420 1.61 -18.45 -11.81
N SER A 421 0.48 -19.11 -11.53
CA SER A 421 -0.71 -18.46 -11.01
C SER A 421 -0.42 -17.84 -9.64
N GLY A 422 -0.95 -16.64 -9.42
CA GLY A 422 -0.68 -15.87 -8.21
C GLY A 422 0.60 -15.02 -8.27
N ILE A 423 1.47 -15.18 -9.28
CA ILE A 423 2.75 -14.46 -9.37
C ILE A 423 2.60 -13.13 -10.13
N THR A 424 3.28 -12.08 -9.67
CA THR A 424 3.32 -10.77 -10.34
C THR A 424 4.00 -10.84 -11.70
N MET A 425 3.49 -10.07 -12.65
CA MET A 425 4.07 -9.98 -13.99
C MET A 425 5.38 -9.19 -14.02
N ASN A 426 6.21 -9.43 -15.04
CA ASN A 426 7.41 -8.63 -15.28
C ASN A 426 7.03 -7.25 -15.88
N PRO A 427 7.93 -6.25 -15.78
CA PRO A 427 7.78 -4.98 -16.49
C PRO A 427 7.56 -5.19 -18.00
N MET A 428 6.57 -4.50 -18.57
CA MET A 428 6.28 -4.56 -20.01
C MET A 428 6.97 -3.45 -20.83
N ASP A 429 7.62 -2.50 -20.17
CA ASP A 429 8.46 -1.47 -20.77
C ASP A 429 9.80 -1.36 -20.00
N ILE A 430 10.74 -0.62 -20.57
CA ILE A 430 12.09 -0.43 -20.01
C ILE A 430 12.00 0.50 -18.78
N SER A 431 12.33 -0.03 -17.61
CA SER A 431 12.55 0.75 -16.38
C SER A 431 13.70 1.74 -16.53
N ARG A 432 13.59 2.89 -15.86
CA ARG A 432 14.59 3.98 -15.94
C ARG A 432 14.98 4.47 -14.56
N MET A 433 16.23 4.87 -14.39
CA MET A 433 16.66 5.66 -13.23
C MET A 433 16.59 7.13 -13.60
N GLY A 434 15.83 7.91 -12.83
CA GLY A 434 15.70 9.35 -12.99
C GLY A 434 16.41 10.10 -11.87
N ARG A 435 16.98 11.27 -12.16
CA ARG A 435 17.44 12.22 -11.16
C ARG A 435 16.79 13.57 -11.41
N TYR A 436 16.02 14.04 -10.45
CA TYR A 436 15.26 15.29 -10.51
C TYR A 436 15.79 16.25 -9.44
N VAL A 437 15.82 17.53 -9.78
CA VAL A 437 16.12 18.60 -8.83
C VAL A 437 14.91 19.51 -8.80
N ILE A 438 14.25 19.58 -7.65
CA ILE A 438 13.04 20.36 -7.44
C ILE A 438 13.45 21.61 -6.68
N ASP A 439 13.26 22.77 -7.31
CA ASP A 439 13.42 24.07 -6.65
C ASP A 439 12.11 24.39 -5.91
N VAL A 440 12.12 24.24 -4.58
CA VAL A 440 10.89 24.25 -3.81
C VAL A 440 10.28 25.66 -3.78
N GLU A 441 11.07 26.70 -3.51
CA GLU A 441 10.56 28.09 -3.47
C GLU A 441 9.97 28.51 -4.81
N SER A 442 10.70 28.31 -5.91
CA SER A 442 10.20 28.65 -7.25
C SER A 442 8.93 27.88 -7.61
N THR A 443 8.83 26.62 -7.19
CA THR A 443 7.65 25.78 -7.42
C THR A 443 6.46 26.30 -6.62
N ILE A 444 6.67 26.62 -5.34
CA ILE A 444 5.64 27.18 -4.46
C ILE A 444 5.13 28.51 -5.01
N ASP A 445 6.03 29.41 -5.43
CA ASP A 445 5.65 30.73 -5.95
C ASP A 445 4.86 30.62 -7.25
N THR A 446 5.24 29.69 -8.14
CA THR A 446 4.52 29.46 -9.39
C THR A 446 3.10 28.95 -9.10
N LEU A 447 2.97 27.96 -8.21
CA LEU A 447 1.69 27.40 -7.76
C LEU A 447 0.79 28.41 -7.01
N ARG A 448 1.37 29.50 -6.47
CA ARG A 448 0.61 30.61 -5.87
C ARG A 448 0.16 31.65 -6.90
N SER A 449 0.92 31.81 -7.98
CA SER A 449 0.72 32.85 -8.99
C SER A 449 -0.21 32.44 -10.12
N GLU A 450 -0.20 31.16 -10.45
CA GLU A 450 -1.17 30.55 -11.35
C GLU A 450 -2.29 30.01 -10.44
N ASP A 451 -3.57 30.27 -10.74
CA ASP A 451 -4.70 29.52 -10.17
C ASP A 451 -4.66 28.05 -10.66
N ALA A 452 -3.49 27.39 -10.60
CA ALA A 452 -3.17 26.13 -11.24
C ALA A 452 -2.73 25.11 -10.19
N GLU A 453 -3.51 24.03 -10.08
CA GLU A 453 -3.31 22.94 -9.13
C GLU A 453 -2.06 22.08 -9.40
N ILE A 454 -1.32 22.29 -10.50
CA ILE A 454 -0.28 21.35 -10.97
C ILE A 454 0.86 22.05 -11.72
N LEU A 455 2.09 21.98 -11.18
CA LEU A 455 3.32 22.21 -11.93
C LEU A 455 3.80 20.90 -12.56
N ARG A 456 3.94 20.85 -13.90
CA ARG A 456 4.60 19.74 -14.61
C ARG A 456 6.06 20.10 -14.86
N THR A 457 6.99 19.34 -14.28
CA THR A 457 8.42 19.52 -14.54
C THR A 457 8.83 18.78 -15.82
N GLU A 458 8.70 19.40 -16.99
CA GLU A 458 9.16 18.83 -18.27
C GLU A 458 10.68 18.99 -18.51
N LYS A 459 11.40 19.69 -17.62
CA LYS A 459 12.78 20.16 -17.87
C LYS A 459 13.93 19.29 -17.33
N ALA A 460 13.72 18.00 -17.10
CA ALA A 460 14.75 17.13 -16.48
C ALA A 460 15.32 16.02 -17.39
N LEU A 461 15.24 16.13 -18.72
CA LEU A 461 16.01 15.28 -19.63
C LEU A 461 17.28 16.02 -20.10
N THR A 462 18.22 16.26 -19.19
CA THR A 462 19.62 16.44 -19.61
C THR A 462 20.35 15.11 -19.36
N LYS A 463 20.74 14.46 -20.45
CA LYS A 463 21.61 13.28 -20.46
C LYS A 463 22.81 13.51 -19.54
N ALA A 464 22.99 12.64 -18.56
CA ALA A 464 24.31 12.29 -18.05
C ALA A 464 24.76 11.02 -18.76
#